data_AF-A0A5C3PEJ5-F1
#
_entry.id   AF-A0A5C3PEJ5-F1
#
_cell.length_a   1.000
_cell.length_b   1.000
_cell.length_c   1.000
_cell.angle_alpha   90.00
_cell.angle_beta   90.00
_cell.angle_gamma   90.00
#
_symmetry.space_group_name_H-M   'P 1'
#
loop_
_entity.id
_entity.type
_entity.pdbx_description
1 polymer ?
#
loop_
_entity_poly.entity_id
_entity_poly.type
_entity_poly.pdbx_seq_one_letter_code
_entity_poly.pdbx_strand_id
1 'polypeptide(L)'
;FLQCFRNNLIDIGVDPRSYGTHSFRRGGCQFLHTELRWDFRKICDWGGWAEDFDHPTTIFKYLLSWVDKPSGRREDYLNPDREEQAPCSRCGRTCACY
;
A
#
# COMPACT_ATOMS: atom_id res chain seq x y z
N PHE A 1 6.09 -2.20 21.20
CA PHE A 1 5.61 -1.90 19.83
C PHE A 1 4.31 -1.12 19.80
N LEU A 2 3.16 -1.69 20.20
CA LEU A 2 1.85 -1.04 20.02
C LEU A 2 1.76 0.33 20.70
N GLN A 3 2.33 0.50 21.90
CA GLN A 3 2.40 1.81 22.56
C GLN A 3 3.16 2.85 21.72
N CYS A 4 4.33 2.50 21.18
CA CYS A 4 5.11 3.38 20.31
C CYS A 4 4.32 3.75 19.06
N PHE A 5 3.65 2.77 18.42
CA PHE A 5 2.81 3.02 17.26
C PHE A 5 1.68 4.01 17.58
N ARG A 6 1.02 3.85 18.72
CA ARG A 6 -0.04 4.78 19.17
C ARG A 6 0.49 6.18 19.47
N ASN A 7 1.68 6.29 20.07
CA ASN A 7 2.32 7.58 20.30
C ASN A 7 2.62 8.28 18.96
N ASN A 8 3.17 7.56 17.98
CA ASN A 8 3.41 8.13 16.64
C ASN A 8 2.12 8.60 15.96
N LEU A 9 0.99 7.90 16.15
CA LEU A 9 -0.31 8.34 15.63
C LEU A 9 -0.78 9.65 16.29
N ILE A 10 -0.59 9.77 17.60
CA ILE A 10 -0.89 11.01 18.35
C ILE A 10 -0.03 12.17 17.82
N ASP A 11 1.26 11.93 17.56
CA ASP A 11 2.18 12.95 17.06
C ASP A 11 1.75 13.54 15.70
N ILE A 12 1.03 12.76 14.88
CA ILE A 12 0.46 13.21 13.59
C ILE A 12 -1.03 13.59 13.68
N GLY A 13 -1.59 13.69 14.89
CA GLY A 13 -2.98 14.12 15.11
C GLY A 13 -4.06 13.08 14.79
N VAL A 14 -3.71 11.78 14.76
CA VAL A 14 -4.64 10.67 14.51
C VAL A 14 -5.02 9.98 15.82
N ASP A 15 -6.32 9.76 16.07
CA ASP A 15 -6.79 9.03 17.25
C ASP A 15 -6.34 7.56 17.18
N PRO A 16 -5.52 7.06 18.13
CA PRO A 16 -4.99 5.70 18.07
C PRO A 16 -6.01 4.61 18.44
N ARG A 17 -7.20 4.94 18.95
CA ARG A 17 -8.17 3.95 19.50
C ARG A 17 -8.64 2.93 18.47
N SER A 18 -8.82 3.34 17.22
CA SER A 18 -9.22 2.45 16.11
C SER A 18 -8.05 1.70 15.46
N TYR A 19 -6.81 1.95 15.90
CA TYR A 19 -5.61 1.41 15.25
C TYR A 19 -4.91 0.37 16.11
N GLY A 20 -4.79 -0.84 15.56
CA GLY A 20 -4.10 -1.97 16.18
C GLY A 20 -2.85 -2.40 15.39
N THR A 21 -2.24 -3.50 15.84
CA THR A 21 -1.13 -4.15 15.12
C THR A 21 -1.52 -4.59 13.71
N HIS A 22 -2.78 -4.99 13.51
CA HIS A 22 -3.31 -5.30 12.19
C HIS A 22 -3.35 -4.07 11.27
N SER A 23 -3.76 -2.92 11.80
CA SER A 23 -3.74 -1.64 11.07
C SER A 23 -2.32 -1.25 10.67
N PHE A 24 -1.33 -1.47 11.53
CA PHE A 24 0.08 -1.25 11.19
C PHE A 24 0.54 -2.16 10.05
N ARG A 25 0.28 -3.47 10.13
CA ARG A 25 0.65 -4.40 9.06
C ARG A 25 0.01 -4.02 7.73
N ARG A 26 -1.26 -3.60 7.76
CA ARG A 26 -2.00 -3.15 6.58
C ARG A 26 -1.41 -1.89 5.96
N GLY A 27 -1.28 -0.83 6.75
CA GLY A 27 -0.68 0.43 6.27
C GLY A 27 0.75 0.23 5.81
N GLY A 28 1.51 -0.64 6.48
CA GLY A 28 2.85 -1.06 6.07
C GLY A 28 2.85 -1.71 4.69
N CYS A 29 2.02 -2.73 4.45
CA CYS A 29 1.91 -3.36 3.13
C CYS A 29 1.53 -2.36 2.03
N GLN A 30 0.55 -1.49 2.30
CA GLN A 30 0.14 -0.45 1.34
C GLN A 30 1.29 0.50 1.03
N PHE A 31 1.97 1.04 2.05
CA PHE A 31 3.14 1.91 1.88
C PHE A 31 4.28 1.24 1.12
N LEU A 32 4.63 0.00 1.46
CA LEU A 32 5.69 -0.75 0.77
C LEU A 32 5.36 -0.93 -0.72
N HIS A 33 4.07 -1.15 -1.04
CA HIS A 33 3.63 -1.30 -2.42
C HIS A 33 3.55 0.03 -3.18
N THR A 34 2.88 1.05 -2.62
CA THR A 34 2.60 2.31 -3.32
C THR A 34 3.81 3.23 -3.30
N GLU A 35 4.46 3.41 -2.16
CA GLU A 35 5.54 4.38 -1.99
C GLU A 35 6.90 3.79 -2.36
N LEU A 36 7.19 2.57 -1.91
CA LEU A 36 8.49 1.93 -2.17
C LEU A 36 8.52 1.06 -3.43
N ARG A 37 7.36 0.83 -4.06
CA ARG A 37 7.23 -0.01 -5.27
C ARG A 37 7.82 -1.41 -5.09
N TRP A 38 7.71 -1.96 -3.88
CA TRP A 38 8.09 -3.35 -3.64
C TRP A 38 7.13 -4.28 -4.38
N ASP A 39 7.70 -5.30 -5.01
CA ASP A 39 6.93 -6.39 -5.59
C ASP A 39 6.28 -7.24 -4.48
N PHE A 40 5.28 -8.05 -4.87
CA PHE A 40 4.53 -8.86 -3.92
C PHE A 40 5.39 -9.91 -3.20
N ARG A 41 6.49 -10.40 -3.81
CA ARG A 41 7.36 -11.39 -3.15
C ARG A 41 8.11 -10.75 -1.98
N LYS A 42 8.71 -9.57 -2.19
CA LYS A 42 9.37 -8.80 -1.13
C LYS A 42 8.42 -8.43 0.01
N ILE A 43 7.17 -8.09 -0.32
CA ILE A 43 6.15 -7.80 0.69
C ILE A 43 5.77 -9.07 1.46
N CYS A 44 5.62 -10.21 0.78
CA CYS A 44 5.40 -11.50 1.44
C CYS A 44 6.57 -11.89 2.35
N ASP A 45 7.82 -11.68 1.92
CA ASP A 45 9.01 -11.93 2.74
C ASP A 45 8.98 -11.08 4.01
N TRP A 46 8.73 -9.77 3.86
CA TRP A 46 8.60 -8.85 5.00
C TRP A 46 7.44 -9.19 5.94
N GLY A 47 6.32 -9.64 5.37
CA GLY A 47 5.12 -10.04 6.11
C GLY A 47 5.23 -11.39 6.81
N GLY A 48 6.25 -12.19 6.49
CA GLY A 48 6.41 -13.58 6.94
C GLY A 48 5.40 -14.53 6.28
N TRP A 49 5.04 -14.29 5.01
CA TRP A 49 4.08 -15.09 4.23
C TRP A 49 4.71 -15.88 3.09
N ALA A 50 5.98 -15.63 2.78
CA ALA A 50 6.65 -16.21 1.62
C ALA A 50 7.05 -17.68 1.78
N GLU A 51 7.13 -18.19 3.02
CA GLU A 51 7.56 -19.57 3.25
C GLU A 51 6.50 -20.60 2.82
N ASP A 52 5.20 -20.26 2.87
CA ASP A 52 4.16 -21.23 2.56
C ASP A 52 3.45 -21.02 1.23
N PHE A 53 3.30 -19.80 0.69
CA PHE A 53 2.46 -19.49 -0.51
C PHE A 53 1.05 -20.15 -0.57
N ASP A 54 0.65 -20.97 0.40
CA ASP A 54 -0.56 -21.78 0.45
C ASP A 54 -1.81 -20.91 0.64
N HIS A 55 -1.61 -19.69 1.12
CA HIS A 55 -2.64 -18.68 1.27
C HIS A 55 -2.22 -17.37 0.57
N PRO A 56 -2.13 -17.37 -0.78
CA PRO A 56 -1.78 -16.18 -1.55
C PRO A 56 -2.86 -15.08 -1.41
N THR A 57 -4.03 -15.43 -0.87
CA THR A 57 -5.09 -14.48 -0.53
C THR A 57 -4.74 -13.56 0.65
N THR A 58 -3.76 -13.93 1.47
CA THR A 58 -3.39 -13.17 2.67
C THR A 58 -2.88 -11.79 2.32
N ILE A 59 -1.96 -11.66 1.36
CA ILE A 59 -1.43 -10.36 0.94
C ILE A 59 -2.55 -9.44 0.41
N PHE A 60 -3.52 -9.98 -0.33
CA PHE A 60 -4.64 -9.19 -0.84
C PHE A 60 -5.52 -8.60 0.27
N LYS A 61 -5.68 -9.29 1.41
CA LYS A 61 -6.40 -8.72 2.57
C LYS A 61 -5.71 -7.48 3.15
N TYR A 62 -4.39 -7.41 3.02
CA TYR A 62 -3.60 -6.27 3.50
C TYR A 62 -3.46 -5.17 2.44
N LEU A 63 -3.49 -5.51 1.15
CA LEU A 63 -3.37 -4.53 0.06
C LEU A 63 -4.71 -3.88 -0.33
N LEU A 64 -5.80 -4.63 -0.28
CA LEU A 64 -7.12 -4.20 -0.76
C LEU A 64 -8.16 -4.25 0.36
N SER A 65 -9.02 -3.23 0.38
CA SER A 65 -10.13 -3.05 1.30
C SER A 65 -11.38 -2.65 0.55
N TRP A 66 -12.54 -2.97 1.14
CA TRP A 66 -13.82 -2.47 0.64
C TRP A 66 -13.96 -0.94 0.80
N VAL A 67 -13.15 -0.30 1.66
CA VAL A 67 -13.11 1.17 1.80
C VAL A 67 -12.11 1.85 0.88
N ASP A 68 -11.29 1.10 0.13
CA ASP A 68 -10.29 1.69 -0.73
C ASP A 68 -10.97 2.35 -1.93
N LYS A 69 -10.62 3.60 -2.20
CA LYS A 69 -11.18 4.34 -3.32
C LYS A 69 -10.35 4.07 -4.58
N PRO A 70 -11.00 3.88 -5.75
CA PRO A 70 -10.29 3.84 -7.01
C PRO A 70 -9.43 5.09 -7.17
N SER A 71 -8.18 4.88 -7.53
CA SER A 71 -7.18 5.94 -7.66
C SER A 71 -7.19 6.60 -9.05
N GLY A 72 -8.11 6.19 -9.93
CA GLY A 72 -8.31 6.70 -11.28
C GLY A 72 -9.55 6.14 -11.94
N ARG A 73 -9.90 6.66 -13.12
CA ARG A 73 -10.99 6.14 -13.95
C ARG A 73 -10.56 4.83 -14.61
N ARG A 74 -11.43 3.83 -14.66
CA ARG A 74 -11.09 2.49 -15.16
C ARG A 74 -10.74 2.51 -16.64
N GLU A 75 -11.45 3.33 -17.40
CA GLU A 75 -11.27 3.56 -18.84
C GLU A 75 -9.87 4.07 -19.19
N ASP A 76 -9.19 4.73 -18.24
CA ASP A 76 -7.87 5.30 -18.46
C ASP A 76 -6.73 4.26 -18.36
N TYR A 77 -6.98 3.05 -17.82
CA TYR A 77 -5.93 2.05 -17.60
C TYR A 77 -5.36 1.46 -18.89
N LEU A 78 -6.15 1.44 -19.96
CA LEU A 78 -5.76 0.89 -21.27
C LEU A 78 -5.99 1.88 -22.41
N ASN A 79 -6.22 3.16 -22.10
CA ASN A 79 -6.41 4.20 -23.10
C ASN A 79 -5.04 4.64 -23.66
N PRO A 80 -4.69 4.31 -24.91
CA PRO A 80 -3.42 4.71 -25.52
C PRO A 80 -3.38 6.22 -25.81
N ASP A 81 -4.54 6.87 -25.90
CA ASP A 81 -4.69 8.30 -26.17
C ASP A 81 -4.77 9.14 -24.88
N ARG A 82 -4.53 8.52 -23.72
CA ARG A 82 -4.49 9.23 -22.45
C ARG A 82 -3.29 10.19 -22.45
N GLU A 83 -3.53 11.46 -22.10
CA GLU A 83 -2.46 12.44 -21.94
C GLU A 83 -1.36 11.91 -21.02
N GLU A 84 -0.11 12.00 -21.50
CA GLU A 84 1.05 11.54 -20.75
C GLU A 84 1.14 12.29 -19.43
N GLN A 85 1.13 11.54 -18.32
CA GLN A 85 1.40 12.15 -17.02
C GLN A 85 2.85 12.62 -16.98
N ALA A 86 3.07 13.81 -16.38
CA ALA A 86 4.41 14.29 -16.11
C ALA A 86 5.22 13.18 -15.41
N PRO A 87 6.49 12.95 -15.81
CA PRO A 87 7.32 11.93 -15.18
C PRO A 87 7.33 12.11 -13.66
N CYS A 88 7.09 11.03 -12.92
CA CYS A 88 7.08 11.07 -11.47
C CYS A 88 8.43 11.60 -10.96
N SER A 89 8.42 12.67 -10.16
CA SER A 89 9.63 13.30 -9.62
C SER A 89 10.49 12.37 -8.77
N ARG A 90 9.90 11.27 -8.28
CA ARG A 90 10.55 10.27 -7.43
C ARG A 90 11.22 9.14 -8.21
N CYS A 91 10.64 8.70 -9.32
CA CYS A 91 11.12 7.51 -10.06
C CYS A 91 11.45 7.76 -11.54
N GLY A 92 11.16 8.96 -12.08
CA GLY A 92 11.47 9.37 -13.44
C GLY A 92 10.66 8.70 -14.54
N ARG A 93 9.70 7.82 -14.21
CA ARG A 93 8.82 7.14 -15.16
C ARG A 93 7.50 7.90 -15.29
N THR A 94 6.86 7.84 -16.46
CA THR A 94 5.49 8.31 -16.73
C THR A 94 4.41 7.37 -16.16
N CYS A 95 4.77 6.53 -15.19
CA CYS A 95 3.82 5.66 -14.49
C CYS A 95 2.81 6.48 -13.70
N ALA A 96 1.65 5.88 -13.43
CA ALA A 96 0.71 6.32 -12.40
C ALA A 96 1.32 6.10 -11.00
N CYS A 97 2.48 6.71 -10.77
CA CYS A 97 3.20 6.62 -9.53
C CYS A 97 2.63 7.67 -8.59
N TYR A 98 1.64 7.24 -7.79
CA TYR A 98 1.28 7.91 -6.53
C TYR A 98 2.51 8.09 -5.64
#